data_AF-W2QVD1-F1
#
_entry.id   AF-W2QVD1-F1
#
_cell.length_a   1.000
_cell.length_b   1.000
_cell.length_c   1.000
_cell.angle_alpha   90.00
_cell.angle_beta   90.00
_cell.angle_gamma   90.00
#
_symmetry.space_group_name_H-M   'P 1'
#
loop_
_entity.id
_entity.type
_entity.pdbx_description
1 polymer ?
#
loop_
_entity_poly.entity_id
_entity_poly.type
_entity_poly.pdbx_seq_one_letter_code
_entity_poly.pdbx_strand_id
1 'polypeptide(L)'
;MLLLKSLAIAAVAATVVTSTFALEEGDYYRPSSDEASGVYGTTAPYRRSPCPALNTLANHGYLPRNGQNITHDMLATALENVYNIGSTVVAILVSQVPDPISLDYLGIHNNIEHDASLAHTDAYYGHDPMLANKTLAEDFFNRAGSDGLLTNKIVAKTRKDRGKTCNAENPECTYGVKAQTLAFLEASVLLMALGSGNSISVDHARSFIMDEKIPDDYTRPKSTVGVVELSARAASLKAQSLV
;
A
#
# COMPACT_ATOMS: atom_id res chain seq x y z
N MET A 1 -29.10 66.64 -4.72
CA MET A 1 -29.20 65.18 -4.91
C MET A 1 -27.79 64.66 -5.13
N LEU A 2 -27.28 63.89 -4.17
CA LEU A 2 -26.00 63.16 -4.24
C LEU A 2 -25.92 62.33 -5.52
N LEU A 3 -24.76 62.29 -6.18
CA LEU A 3 -24.37 61.13 -6.99
C LEU A 3 -22.84 60.97 -6.98
N LEU A 4 -22.47 59.72 -6.74
CA LEU A 4 -21.26 59.23 -6.11
C LEU A 4 -20.01 59.37 -6.99
N LYS A 5 -18.87 59.71 -6.38
CA LYS A 5 -17.54 59.45 -6.95
C LYS A 5 -17.21 57.97 -6.75
N SER A 6 -17.13 57.20 -7.83
CA SER A 6 -16.69 55.81 -7.81
C SER A 6 -15.20 55.73 -7.49
N LEU A 7 -14.84 55.24 -6.30
CA LEU A 7 -13.49 54.76 -6.01
C LEU A 7 -13.33 53.36 -6.60
N ALA A 8 -12.47 53.22 -7.60
CA ALA A 8 -11.98 51.91 -8.03
C ALA A 8 -10.93 51.43 -7.00
N ILE A 9 -11.32 50.47 -6.17
CA ILE A 9 -10.40 49.76 -5.27
C ILE A 9 -9.74 48.66 -6.10
N ALA A 10 -8.48 48.87 -6.47
CA ALA A 10 -7.66 47.80 -7.05
C ALA A 10 -7.36 46.78 -5.95
N ALA A 11 -8.07 45.65 -5.98
CA ALA A 11 -7.73 44.50 -5.15
C ALA A 11 -6.43 43.89 -5.69
N VAL A 12 -5.30 44.21 -5.06
CA VAL A 12 -4.06 43.46 -5.25
C VAL A 12 -4.25 42.13 -4.55
N ALA A 13 -4.56 41.08 -5.32
CA ALA A 13 -4.49 39.72 -4.84
C ALA A 13 -3.02 39.45 -4.48
N ALA A 14 -2.71 39.48 -3.19
CA ALA A 14 -1.44 38.98 -2.70
C ALA A 14 -1.42 37.46 -2.94
N THR A 15 -0.81 37.05 -4.05
CA THR A 15 -0.42 35.66 -4.24
C THR A 15 0.59 35.33 -3.14
N VAL A 16 0.11 34.66 -2.10
CA VAL A 16 0.98 33.96 -1.16
C VAL A 16 1.62 32.83 -1.96
N VAL A 17 2.76 33.12 -2.58
CA VAL A 17 3.68 32.08 -3.01
C VAL A 17 4.21 31.50 -1.71
N THR A 18 3.53 30.47 -1.19
CA THR A 18 4.15 29.60 -0.20
C THR A 18 5.37 29.00 -0.88
N SER A 19 6.53 29.55 -0.52
CA SER A 19 7.84 28.97 -0.75
C SER A 19 7.86 27.59 -0.08
N THR A 20 7.34 26.58 -0.77
CA THR A 20 7.58 25.18 -0.41
C THR A 20 9.02 24.91 -0.83
N PHE A 21 9.90 24.62 0.12
CA PHE A 21 11.03 23.75 -0.21
C PHE A 21 10.44 22.55 -0.98
N ALA A 22 10.86 22.36 -2.23
CA ALA A 22 10.39 21.22 -3.01
C ALA A 22 10.83 19.96 -2.26
N LEU A 23 9.87 19.12 -1.85
CA LEU A 23 10.14 17.90 -1.10
C LEU A 23 11.19 17.06 -1.84
N GLU A 24 12.28 16.73 -1.16
CA GLU A 24 13.35 15.91 -1.72
C GLU A 24 12.99 14.42 -1.66
N GLU A 25 13.71 13.56 -2.37
CA GLU A 25 13.56 12.11 -2.19
C GLU A 25 13.85 11.72 -0.73
N GLY A 26 12.98 10.91 -0.14
CA GLY A 26 13.03 10.53 1.27
C GLY A 26 12.05 11.33 2.15
N ASP A 27 11.72 12.58 1.78
CA ASP A 27 10.76 13.39 2.55
C ASP A 27 9.37 12.77 2.53
N TYR A 28 8.74 12.65 3.70
CA TYR A 28 7.40 12.10 3.81
C TYR A 28 6.33 13.15 3.52
N TYR A 29 5.48 12.87 2.52
CA TYR A 29 4.24 13.57 2.25
C TYR A 29 3.19 12.58 1.75
N ARG A 30 2.10 12.45 2.49
CA ARG A 30 0.95 11.66 2.09
C ARG A 30 -0.20 12.60 1.72
N PRO A 31 -0.75 12.50 0.48
CA PRO A 31 -1.90 13.30 0.08
C PRO A 31 -3.13 12.93 0.91
N SER A 32 -4.03 13.89 1.11
CA SER A 32 -5.29 13.63 1.79
C SER A 32 -6.21 12.75 0.94
N SER A 33 -7.23 12.14 1.58
CA SER A 33 -8.24 11.35 0.87
C SER A 33 -9.08 12.15 -0.12
N ASP A 34 -9.07 13.48 -0.02
CA ASP A 34 -9.80 14.38 -0.92
C ASP A 34 -8.99 14.69 -2.20
N GLU A 35 -7.69 14.41 -2.18
CA GLU A 35 -6.75 14.69 -3.27
C GLU A 35 -6.22 13.42 -3.95
N ALA A 36 -6.46 12.27 -3.32
CA ALA A 36 -5.98 10.97 -3.79
C ALA A 36 -7.14 10.00 -4.05
N SER A 37 -6.90 9.02 -4.92
CA SER A 37 -7.81 7.89 -5.12
C SER A 37 -7.05 6.70 -5.67
N GLY A 38 -7.50 5.49 -5.33
CA GLY A 38 -7.08 4.23 -5.93
C GLY A 38 -8.08 3.65 -6.92
N VAL A 39 -9.20 4.33 -7.17
CA VAL A 39 -10.16 3.91 -8.20
C VAL A 39 -9.51 4.03 -9.57
N TYR A 40 -9.45 2.92 -10.29
CA TYR A 40 -8.84 2.90 -11.62
C TYR A 40 -9.50 3.90 -12.58
N GLY A 41 -8.68 4.71 -13.24
CA GLY A 41 -9.15 5.72 -14.19
C GLY A 41 -9.74 6.97 -13.53
N THR A 42 -9.47 7.18 -12.23
CA THR A 42 -9.84 8.41 -11.51
C THR A 42 -9.28 9.67 -12.19
N THR A 43 -9.67 10.85 -11.72
CA THR A 43 -9.07 12.14 -12.11
C THR A 43 -8.35 12.83 -10.95
N ALA A 44 -8.22 12.14 -9.81
CA ALA A 44 -7.54 12.66 -8.63
C ALA A 44 -6.09 13.10 -8.97
N PRO A 45 -5.60 14.23 -8.41
CA PRO A 45 -4.22 14.67 -8.60
C PRO A 45 -3.18 13.63 -8.17
N TYR A 46 -3.48 12.87 -7.11
CA TYR A 46 -2.63 11.80 -6.61
C TYR A 46 -3.28 10.44 -6.85
N ARG A 47 -2.52 9.51 -7.44
CA ARG A 47 -2.92 8.11 -7.58
C ARG A 47 -2.28 7.30 -6.49
N ARG A 48 -3.08 6.49 -5.82
CA ARG A 48 -2.65 5.51 -4.84
C ARG A 48 -3.24 4.15 -5.21
N SER A 49 -2.88 3.13 -4.46
CA SER A 49 -3.22 1.74 -4.75
C SER A 49 -3.72 1.04 -3.47
N PRO A 50 -4.25 -0.18 -3.55
CA PRO A 50 -4.42 -1.03 -2.36
C PRO A 50 -3.07 -1.54 -1.78
N CYS A 51 -1.93 -1.26 -2.43
CA CYS A 51 -0.62 -1.72 -2.00
C CYS A 51 0.07 -0.69 -1.10
N PRO A 52 0.20 -0.95 0.23
CA PRO A 52 0.81 0.00 1.14
C PRO A 52 2.28 0.30 0.79
N ALA A 53 3.04 -0.71 0.36
CA ALA A 53 4.46 -0.55 0.04
C ALA A 53 4.68 0.45 -1.13
N LEU A 54 3.93 0.33 -2.22
CA LEU A 54 4.07 1.25 -3.35
C LEU A 54 3.57 2.66 -3.02
N ASN A 55 2.50 2.76 -2.24
CA ASN A 55 2.01 4.05 -1.75
C ASN A 55 3.06 4.73 -0.85
N THR A 56 3.75 3.97 0.01
CA THR A 56 4.87 4.46 0.80
C THR A 56 6.00 4.99 -0.07
N LEU A 57 6.40 4.27 -1.12
CA LEU A 57 7.44 4.76 -2.03
C LEU A 57 7.05 6.08 -2.70
N ALA A 58 5.80 6.23 -3.13
CA ALA A 58 5.29 7.49 -3.69
C ALA A 58 5.21 8.61 -2.63
N ASN A 59 4.78 8.30 -1.40
CA ASN A 59 4.71 9.25 -0.30
C ASN A 59 6.10 9.76 0.12
N HIS A 60 7.15 8.98 -0.12
CA HIS A 60 8.54 9.36 0.12
C HIS A 60 9.28 9.87 -1.12
N GLY A 61 8.65 9.90 -2.29
CA GLY A 61 9.28 10.41 -3.52
C GLY A 61 10.26 9.46 -4.21
N TYR A 62 10.42 8.22 -3.73
CA TYR A 62 11.16 7.17 -4.44
C TYR A 62 10.45 6.73 -5.73
N LEU A 63 9.13 6.94 -5.78
CA LEU A 63 8.33 6.96 -6.99
C LEU A 63 7.74 8.37 -7.17
N PRO A 64 7.30 8.75 -8.39
CA PRO A 64 6.58 10.00 -8.62
C PRO A 64 5.51 10.21 -7.57
N ARG A 65 5.58 11.32 -6.82
CA ARG A 65 4.72 11.56 -5.65
C ARG A 65 3.24 11.54 -6.01
N ASN A 66 2.91 11.97 -7.24
CA ASN A 66 1.56 11.93 -7.79
C ASN A 66 1.07 10.51 -8.18
N GLY A 67 1.92 9.49 -8.09
CA GLY A 67 1.60 8.09 -8.38
C GLY A 67 1.34 7.79 -9.85
N GLN A 68 1.80 8.63 -10.78
CA GLN A 68 1.51 8.54 -12.22
C GLN A 68 2.77 8.41 -13.06
N ASN A 69 2.64 7.87 -14.28
CA ASN A 69 3.71 7.72 -15.26
C ASN A 69 4.97 7.04 -14.71
N ILE A 70 4.78 6.01 -13.89
CA ILE A 70 5.85 5.25 -13.25
C ILE A 70 6.33 4.19 -14.24
N THR A 71 7.58 4.25 -14.68
CA THR A 71 8.13 3.23 -15.58
C THR A 71 8.50 1.95 -14.82
N HIS A 72 8.66 0.85 -15.55
CA HIS A 72 9.19 -0.40 -14.99
C HIS A 72 10.55 -0.21 -14.31
N ASP A 73 11.45 0.58 -14.90
CA ASP A 73 12.77 0.88 -14.32
C ASP A 73 12.66 1.64 -12.98
N MET A 74 11.71 2.56 -12.87
CA MET A 74 11.46 3.32 -11.64
C MET A 74 10.90 2.41 -10.53
N LEU A 75 9.93 1.55 -10.87
CA LEU A 75 9.44 0.52 -9.95
C LEU A 75 10.57 -0.41 -9.49
N ALA A 76 11.37 -0.90 -10.44
CA ALA A 76 12.45 -1.82 -10.14
C ALA A 76 13.47 -1.19 -9.20
N THR A 77 13.95 0.01 -9.55
CA THR A 77 14.91 0.75 -8.73
C THR A 77 14.40 0.97 -7.31
N ALA A 78 13.15 1.42 -7.14
CA ALA A 78 12.60 1.71 -5.83
C ALA A 78 12.39 0.43 -4.97
N LEU A 79 11.85 -0.64 -5.56
CA LEU A 79 11.63 -1.93 -4.88
C LEU A 79 12.96 -2.58 -4.45
N GLU A 80 13.97 -2.56 -5.32
CA GLU A 80 15.29 -3.09 -5.00
C GLU A 80 15.95 -2.23 -3.92
N ASN A 81 15.99 -0.91 -4.09
CA ASN A 81 16.76 -0.03 -3.22
C ASN A 81 16.19 0.14 -1.83
N VAL A 82 14.86 0.26 -1.70
CA VAL A 82 14.22 0.52 -0.41
C VAL A 82 13.94 -0.78 0.34
N TYR A 83 13.45 -1.82 -0.35
CA TYR A 83 12.93 -3.04 0.28
C TYR A 83 13.80 -4.29 0.11
N ASN A 84 14.93 -4.21 -0.59
CA ASN A 84 15.76 -5.36 -0.94
C ASN A 84 15.02 -6.49 -1.67
N ILE A 85 13.98 -6.16 -2.43
CA ILE A 85 13.32 -7.15 -3.28
C ILE A 85 14.31 -7.57 -4.37
N GLY A 86 14.52 -8.88 -4.54
CA GLY A 86 15.49 -9.37 -5.53
C GLY A 86 15.05 -9.08 -6.97
N SER A 87 16.00 -8.84 -7.86
CA SER A 87 15.73 -8.47 -9.26
C SER A 87 14.83 -9.46 -10.01
N THR A 88 14.93 -10.77 -9.74
CA THR A 88 14.00 -11.75 -10.33
C THR A 88 12.57 -11.56 -9.81
N VAL A 89 12.38 -11.26 -8.53
CA VAL A 89 11.05 -10.97 -7.97
C VAL A 89 10.51 -9.68 -8.57
N VAL A 90 11.34 -8.64 -8.64
CA VAL A 90 10.99 -7.36 -9.28
C VAL A 90 10.58 -7.57 -10.74
N ALA A 91 11.37 -8.31 -11.53
CA ALA A 91 11.06 -8.60 -12.93
C ALA A 91 9.69 -9.29 -13.09
N ILE A 92 9.36 -10.22 -12.17
CA ILE A 92 8.04 -10.85 -12.13
C ILE A 92 6.96 -9.80 -11.83
N LEU A 93 7.14 -8.97 -10.80
CA LEU A 93 6.16 -7.95 -10.40
C LEU A 93 5.89 -6.93 -11.51
N VAL A 94 6.94 -6.35 -12.12
CA VAL A 94 6.78 -5.34 -13.17
C VAL A 94 6.16 -5.92 -14.45
N SER A 95 6.41 -7.21 -14.76
CA SER A 95 5.78 -7.88 -15.92
C SER A 95 4.25 -7.99 -15.83
N GLN A 96 3.66 -7.82 -14.64
CA GLN A 96 2.21 -7.91 -14.42
C GLN A 96 1.47 -6.57 -14.58
N VAL A 97 2.19 -5.48 -14.84
CA VAL A 97 1.64 -4.13 -14.90
C VAL A 97 2.03 -3.42 -16.21
N PRO A 98 1.22 -2.46 -16.71
CA PRO A 98 1.58 -1.68 -17.89
C PRO A 98 2.86 -0.86 -17.66
N ASP A 99 3.50 -0.46 -18.77
CA ASP A 99 4.63 0.46 -18.77
C ASP A 99 4.32 1.67 -19.68
N PRO A 100 4.21 2.89 -19.14
CA PRO A 100 4.21 3.22 -17.71
C PRO A 100 2.91 2.84 -17.00
N ILE A 101 2.96 2.75 -15.67
CA ILE A 101 1.80 2.52 -14.79
C ILE A 101 1.47 3.79 -13.97
N SER A 102 0.17 3.98 -13.68
CA SER A 102 -0.30 4.79 -12.56
C SER A 102 -0.80 3.88 -11.44
N LEU A 103 -0.55 4.22 -10.17
CA LEU A 103 -0.81 3.33 -9.03
C LEU A 103 -2.28 2.88 -8.91
N ASP A 104 -3.24 3.68 -9.38
CA ASP A 104 -4.66 3.32 -9.40
C ASP A 104 -4.99 2.13 -10.33
N TYR A 105 -4.09 1.75 -11.25
CA TYR A 105 -4.19 0.50 -12.01
C TYR A 105 -4.27 -0.73 -11.10
N LEU A 106 -3.58 -0.68 -9.95
CA LEU A 106 -3.62 -1.77 -8.98
C LEU A 106 -4.95 -1.83 -8.21
N GLY A 107 -5.85 -0.87 -8.37
CA GLY A 107 -7.21 -0.91 -7.82
C GLY A 107 -8.22 -1.67 -8.69
N ILE A 108 -7.81 -2.23 -9.83
CA ILE A 108 -8.69 -3.06 -10.67
C ILE A 108 -9.00 -4.37 -9.95
N HIS A 109 -10.26 -4.53 -9.54
CA HIS A 109 -10.72 -5.71 -8.82
C HIS A 109 -10.54 -7.00 -9.62
N ASN A 110 -10.15 -8.08 -8.93
CA ASN A 110 -9.87 -9.41 -9.48
C ASN A 110 -8.69 -9.48 -10.48
N ASN A 111 -7.91 -8.41 -10.61
CA ASN A 111 -6.62 -8.45 -11.28
C ASN A 111 -5.51 -8.89 -10.31
N ILE A 112 -4.74 -7.94 -9.78
CA ILE A 112 -3.82 -8.18 -8.65
C ILE A 112 -4.58 -7.97 -7.34
N GLU A 113 -5.39 -6.91 -7.26
CA GLU A 113 -6.34 -6.69 -6.17
C GLU A 113 -7.32 -7.86 -6.06
N HIS A 114 -7.64 -8.23 -4.82
CA HIS A 114 -8.51 -9.34 -4.51
C HIS A 114 -9.19 -9.16 -3.14
N ASP A 115 -10.32 -9.85 -2.98
CA ASP A 115 -11.05 -9.90 -1.71
C ASP A 115 -10.25 -10.56 -0.57
N ALA A 116 -10.75 -10.42 0.66
CA ALA A 116 -10.14 -10.92 1.88
C ALA A 116 -8.73 -10.35 2.13
N SER A 117 -8.51 -9.09 1.73
CA SER A 117 -7.30 -8.33 2.08
C SER A 117 -7.10 -8.24 3.61
N LEU A 118 -5.84 -8.08 4.05
CA LEU A 118 -5.53 -7.97 5.49
C LEU A 118 -6.16 -6.72 6.12
N ALA A 119 -6.14 -5.60 5.40
CA ALA A 119 -6.52 -4.30 5.93
C ALA A 119 -7.37 -3.46 4.97
N HIS A 120 -7.85 -4.00 3.86
CA HIS A 120 -8.76 -3.31 2.94
C HIS A 120 -10.11 -4.03 2.93
N THR A 121 -11.18 -3.26 2.76
CA THR A 121 -12.53 -3.80 2.59
C THR A 121 -12.65 -4.45 1.21
N ASP A 122 -13.37 -5.57 1.12
CA ASP A 122 -13.67 -6.23 -0.14
C ASP A 122 -14.42 -5.28 -1.11
N ALA A 123 -14.20 -5.46 -2.42
CA ALA A 123 -14.69 -4.53 -3.44
C ALA A 123 -16.22 -4.39 -3.46
N TYR A 124 -16.94 -5.44 -3.06
CA TYR A 124 -18.40 -5.47 -2.94
C TYR A 124 -18.97 -4.28 -2.15
N TYR A 125 -18.26 -3.79 -1.14
CA TYR A 125 -18.74 -2.69 -0.29
C TYR A 125 -18.47 -1.29 -0.88
N GLY A 126 -17.82 -1.19 -2.05
CA GLY A 126 -17.74 0.03 -2.84
C GLY A 126 -16.86 1.15 -2.24
N HIS A 127 -15.92 0.80 -1.36
CA HIS A 127 -14.93 1.77 -0.87
C HIS A 127 -13.82 2.00 -1.90
N ASP A 128 -13.20 3.17 -1.86
CA ASP A 128 -12.00 3.42 -2.65
C ASP A 128 -10.90 2.42 -2.23
N PRO A 129 -10.31 1.66 -3.17
CA PRO A 129 -9.35 0.60 -2.85
C PRO A 129 -8.04 1.11 -2.24
N MET A 130 -7.73 2.42 -2.28
CA MET A 130 -6.58 2.95 -1.53
C MET A 130 -6.82 3.07 -0.01
N LEU A 131 -8.07 3.01 0.43
CA LEU A 131 -8.42 3.30 1.83
C LEU A 131 -8.25 2.07 2.70
N ALA A 132 -7.18 2.05 3.48
CA ALA A 132 -7.02 1.06 4.55
C ALA A 132 -8.19 1.17 5.54
N ASN A 133 -8.87 0.05 5.76
CA ASN A 133 -9.94 -0.08 6.72
C ASN A 133 -9.35 -0.18 8.14
N LYS A 134 -9.53 0.88 8.92
CA LYS A 134 -9.02 0.96 10.29
C LYS A 134 -9.49 -0.21 11.16
N THR A 135 -10.75 -0.63 11.07
CA THR A 135 -11.26 -1.74 11.89
C THR A 135 -10.53 -3.05 11.58
N LEU A 136 -10.32 -3.36 10.30
CA LEU A 136 -9.58 -4.56 9.88
C LEU A 136 -8.10 -4.48 10.29
N ALA A 137 -7.48 -3.31 10.12
CA ALA A 137 -6.09 -3.08 10.50
C ALA A 137 -5.90 -3.21 12.03
N GLU A 138 -6.76 -2.60 12.84
CA GLU A 138 -6.70 -2.73 14.30
C GLU A 138 -6.96 -4.17 14.76
N ASP A 139 -7.92 -4.90 14.14
CA ASP A 139 -8.09 -6.33 14.42
C ASP A 139 -6.80 -7.11 14.13
N PHE A 140 -6.12 -6.80 13.02
CA PHE A 140 -4.85 -7.44 12.70
C PHE A 140 -3.77 -7.11 13.74
N PHE A 141 -3.60 -5.84 14.10
CA PHE A 141 -2.58 -5.40 15.07
C PHE A 141 -2.81 -5.97 16.47
N ASN A 142 -4.06 -6.05 16.92
CA ASN A 142 -4.42 -6.58 18.23
C ASN A 142 -4.18 -8.09 18.37
N ARG A 143 -3.85 -8.81 17.28
CA ARG A 143 -3.47 -10.23 17.31
C ARG A 143 -2.00 -10.47 17.64
N ALA A 144 -1.18 -9.41 17.74
CA ALA A 144 0.23 -9.54 18.05
C ALA A 144 0.46 -10.28 19.37
N GLY A 145 1.64 -10.91 19.48
CA GLY A 145 2.09 -11.49 20.74
C GLY A 145 2.26 -10.41 21.82
N SER A 146 2.49 -10.83 23.07
CA SER A 146 2.82 -9.92 24.17
C SER A 146 4.13 -9.15 23.94
N ASP A 147 4.95 -9.59 23.00
CA ASP A 147 6.16 -8.95 22.51
C ASP A 147 5.90 -7.87 21.42
N GLY A 148 4.63 -7.63 21.06
CA GLY A 148 4.24 -6.68 20.03
C GLY A 148 4.54 -7.15 18.61
N LEU A 149 4.82 -8.44 18.41
CA LEU A 149 5.18 -9.00 17.11
C LEU A 149 4.01 -9.75 16.45
N LEU A 150 3.81 -9.46 15.17
CA LEU A 150 2.97 -10.21 14.26
C LEU A 150 3.82 -11.28 13.59
N THR A 151 3.85 -12.47 14.19
CA THR A 151 4.63 -13.61 13.69
C THR A 151 3.97 -14.29 12.50
N ASN A 152 4.75 -15.10 11.78
CA ASN A 152 4.24 -15.96 10.70
C ASN A 152 2.94 -16.70 11.05
N LYS A 153 2.84 -17.30 12.24
CA LYS A 153 1.66 -18.04 12.68
C LYS A 153 0.44 -17.13 12.85
N ILE A 154 0.64 -15.93 13.40
CA ILE A 154 -0.41 -14.93 13.57
C ILE A 154 -0.91 -14.42 12.21
N VAL A 155 0.01 -14.10 11.29
CA VAL A 155 -0.35 -13.66 9.93
C VAL A 155 -1.08 -14.77 9.16
N ALA A 156 -0.61 -16.03 9.25
CA ALA A 156 -1.28 -17.18 8.64
C ALA A 156 -2.72 -17.37 9.15
N LYS A 157 -2.92 -17.29 10.47
CA LYS A 157 -4.26 -17.36 11.06
C LYS A 157 -5.14 -16.19 10.61
N THR A 158 -4.58 -14.98 10.52
CA THR A 158 -5.32 -13.80 10.06
C THR A 158 -5.77 -13.97 8.61
N ARG A 159 -4.92 -14.49 7.70
CA ARG A 159 -5.33 -14.81 6.31
C ARG A 159 -6.46 -15.84 6.26
N LYS A 160 -6.44 -16.88 7.11
CA LYS A 160 -7.53 -17.86 7.23
C LYS A 160 -8.83 -17.18 7.64
N ASP A 161 -8.76 -16.33 8.67
CA ASP A 161 -9.92 -15.65 9.23
C ASP A 161 -10.52 -14.65 8.23
N ARG A 162 -9.69 -13.86 7.53
CA ARG A 162 -10.15 -12.96 6.46
C ARG A 162 -10.87 -13.71 5.34
N GLY A 163 -10.34 -14.87 4.91
CA GLY A 163 -11.01 -15.72 3.92
C GLY A 163 -12.36 -16.26 4.41
N LYS A 164 -12.49 -16.59 5.71
CA LYS A 164 -13.78 -16.97 6.31
C LYS A 164 -14.76 -15.79 6.35
N THR A 165 -14.30 -14.61 6.75
CA THR A 165 -15.12 -13.40 6.78
C THR A 165 -15.66 -13.05 5.40
N CYS A 166 -14.80 -13.05 4.37
CA CYS A 166 -15.22 -12.84 2.99
C CYS A 166 -16.36 -13.80 2.60
N ASN A 167 -16.17 -15.11 2.77
CA ASN A 167 -17.20 -16.10 2.43
C ASN A 167 -18.50 -15.98 3.26
N ALA A 168 -18.43 -15.42 4.47
CA ALA A 168 -19.59 -15.32 5.36
C ALA A 168 -20.37 -14.02 5.16
N GLU A 169 -19.70 -12.91 4.84
CA GLU A 169 -20.26 -11.57 4.90
C GLU A 169 -20.37 -10.89 3.52
N ASN A 170 -19.53 -11.27 2.56
CA ASN A 170 -19.55 -10.75 1.20
C ASN A 170 -20.25 -11.76 0.26
N PRO A 171 -21.47 -11.49 -0.22
CA PRO A 171 -22.21 -12.40 -1.10
C PRO A 171 -21.57 -12.59 -2.48
N GLU A 172 -20.63 -11.71 -2.85
CA GLU A 172 -19.87 -11.75 -4.10
C GLU A 172 -18.39 -12.12 -3.87
N CYS A 173 -18.05 -12.69 -2.71
CA CYS A 173 -16.68 -13.04 -2.34
C CYS A 173 -15.97 -13.88 -3.42
N THR A 174 -14.84 -13.37 -3.92
CA THR A 174 -13.99 -14.01 -4.95
C THR A 174 -12.62 -14.42 -4.42
N TYR A 175 -12.59 -15.30 -3.41
CA TYR A 175 -11.33 -15.72 -2.75
C TYR A 175 -10.82 -17.11 -3.20
N GLY A 176 -10.69 -17.29 -4.52
CA GLY A 176 -10.23 -18.54 -5.16
C GLY A 176 -8.71 -18.79 -5.08
N VAL A 177 -8.21 -19.77 -5.84
CA VAL A 177 -6.78 -20.18 -5.82
C VAL A 177 -5.83 -19.04 -6.16
N LYS A 178 -6.16 -18.22 -7.17
CA LYS A 178 -5.36 -17.05 -7.57
C LYS A 178 -5.27 -16.04 -6.42
N ALA A 179 -6.41 -15.57 -5.90
CA ALA A 179 -6.49 -14.62 -4.79
C ALA A 179 -5.75 -15.13 -3.55
N GLN A 180 -5.97 -16.39 -3.16
CA GLN A 180 -5.24 -17.02 -2.05
C GLN A 180 -3.73 -17.08 -2.30
N THR A 181 -3.27 -17.28 -3.53
CA THR A 181 -1.84 -17.32 -3.84
C THR A 181 -1.21 -15.94 -3.67
N LEU A 182 -1.82 -14.90 -4.25
CA LEU A 182 -1.39 -13.51 -4.10
C LEU A 182 -1.36 -13.08 -2.63
N ALA A 183 -2.46 -13.30 -1.92
CA ALA A 183 -2.63 -13.10 -0.49
C ALA A 183 -1.49 -13.63 0.39
N PHE A 184 -1.01 -14.86 0.13
CA PHE A 184 0.07 -15.47 0.91
C PHE A 184 1.46 -15.00 0.46
N LEU A 185 1.63 -14.60 -0.81
CA LEU A 185 2.85 -13.95 -1.29
C LEU A 185 2.98 -12.54 -0.69
N GLU A 186 1.90 -11.76 -0.65
CA GLU A 186 1.85 -10.45 0.01
C GLU A 186 2.15 -10.54 1.51
N ALA A 187 1.58 -11.54 2.19
CA ALA A 187 1.90 -11.83 3.59
C ALA A 187 3.38 -12.21 3.79
N SER A 188 4.02 -12.80 2.78
CA SER A 188 5.46 -13.07 2.80
C SER A 188 6.28 -11.79 2.66
N VAL A 189 5.88 -10.89 1.75
CA VAL A 189 6.49 -9.55 1.59
C VAL A 189 6.34 -8.73 2.87
N LEU A 190 5.16 -8.73 3.50
CA LEU A 190 4.92 -8.03 4.77
C LEU A 190 5.95 -8.43 5.84
N LEU A 191 6.23 -9.73 5.98
CA LEU A 191 7.14 -10.23 7.01
C LEU A 191 8.62 -10.08 6.63
N MET A 192 8.95 -10.28 5.36
CA MET A 192 10.35 -10.37 4.91
C MET A 192 10.92 -9.03 4.45
N ALA A 193 10.10 -8.17 3.84
CA ALA A 193 10.53 -6.90 3.26
C ALA A 193 10.19 -5.71 4.16
N LEU A 194 8.99 -5.71 4.75
CA LEU A 194 8.52 -4.62 5.62
C LEU A 194 8.75 -4.92 7.11
N GLY A 195 9.01 -6.19 7.44
CA GLY A 195 9.38 -6.66 8.77
C GLY A 195 10.83 -7.14 8.84
N SER A 196 11.09 -8.06 9.76
CA SER A 196 12.40 -8.66 9.95
C SER A 196 12.28 -10.17 10.08
N GLY A 197 12.77 -10.88 9.06
CA GLY A 197 12.81 -12.35 9.06
C GLY A 197 11.42 -12.98 9.02
N ASN A 198 10.84 -13.32 10.18
CA ASN A 198 9.56 -14.02 10.28
C ASN A 198 8.47 -13.29 11.06
N SER A 199 8.69 -12.03 11.38
CA SER A 199 7.75 -11.17 12.08
C SER A 199 7.83 -9.74 11.55
N ILE A 200 6.79 -8.97 11.85
CA ILE A 200 6.79 -7.51 11.77
C ILE A 200 6.27 -6.99 13.11
N SER A 201 6.82 -5.89 13.63
CA SER A 201 6.26 -5.25 14.82
C SER A 201 4.92 -4.60 14.48
N VAL A 202 4.04 -4.42 15.48
CA VAL A 202 2.79 -3.66 15.29
C VAL A 202 3.08 -2.24 14.82
N ASP A 203 4.12 -1.60 15.33
CA ASP A 203 4.48 -0.23 14.94
C ASP A 203 4.89 -0.14 13.47
N HIS A 204 5.72 -1.07 12.98
CA HIS A 204 6.09 -1.13 11.57
C HIS A 204 4.89 -1.47 10.69
N ALA A 205 4.09 -2.47 11.09
CA ALA A 205 2.90 -2.85 10.35
C ALA A 205 1.90 -1.69 10.24
N ARG A 206 1.68 -0.95 11.33
CA ARG A 206 0.85 0.24 11.37
C ARG A 206 1.40 1.35 10.49
N SER A 207 2.69 1.63 10.57
CA SER A 207 3.33 2.68 9.78
C SER A 207 3.23 2.41 8.28
N PHE A 208 3.47 1.17 7.83
CA PHE A 208 3.32 0.84 6.42
C PHE A 208 1.86 0.73 5.97
N ILE A 209 0.99 0.07 6.74
CA ILE A 209 -0.39 -0.22 6.31
C ILE A 209 -1.31 0.99 6.47
N MET A 210 -1.25 1.66 7.62
CA MET A 210 -2.16 2.75 7.94
C MET A 210 -1.58 4.10 7.56
N ASP A 211 -0.30 4.33 7.82
CA ASP A 211 0.33 5.62 7.56
C ASP A 211 0.99 5.68 6.19
N GLU A 212 1.26 4.53 5.55
CA GLU A 212 2.04 4.43 4.31
C GLU A 212 3.35 5.23 4.39
N LYS A 213 4.04 5.07 5.52
CA LYS A 213 5.29 5.74 5.85
C LYS A 213 6.37 4.67 6.11
N ILE A 214 7.60 4.96 5.73
CA ILE A 214 8.76 4.18 6.17
C ILE A 214 8.98 4.50 7.66
N PRO A 215 8.96 3.50 8.56
CA PRO A 215 9.29 3.72 9.97
C PRO A 215 10.68 4.36 10.13
N ASP A 216 10.85 5.26 11.10
CA ASP A 216 12.11 5.99 11.28
C ASP A 216 13.28 5.07 11.65
N ASP A 217 12.99 3.92 12.28
CA ASP A 217 13.93 2.86 12.63
C ASP A 217 13.91 1.68 11.64
N TYR A 218 13.25 1.84 10.49
CA TYR A 218 13.23 0.82 9.44
C TYR A 218 14.64 0.54 8.94
N THR A 219 14.97 -0.74 8.86
CA THR A 219 16.20 -1.19 8.20
C THR A 219 15.81 -2.13 7.07
N ARG A 220 16.29 -1.80 5.86
CA ARG A 220 16.16 -2.66 4.70
C ARG A 220 16.63 -4.09 5.04
N PRO A 221 15.94 -5.16 4.57
CA PRO A 221 16.34 -6.53 4.85
C PRO A 221 17.81 -6.78 4.51
N LYS A 222 18.56 -7.44 5.40
CA LYS A 222 19.98 -7.75 5.18
C LYS A 222 20.19 -8.77 4.05
N SER A 223 19.29 -9.73 3.95
CA SER A 223 19.27 -10.72 2.87
C SER A 223 18.29 -10.28 1.81
N THR A 224 18.65 -10.47 0.53
CA THR A 224 17.75 -10.22 -0.59
C THR A 224 16.50 -11.06 -0.47
N VAL A 225 15.34 -10.43 -0.65
CA VAL A 225 14.05 -11.11 -0.68
C VAL A 225 13.89 -11.74 -2.07
N GLY A 226 14.37 -12.99 -2.19
CA GLY A 226 14.38 -13.76 -3.43
C GLY A 226 13.12 -14.60 -3.65
N VAL A 227 12.98 -15.13 -4.87
CA VAL A 227 11.83 -15.94 -5.29
C VAL A 227 11.68 -17.20 -4.42
N VAL A 228 12.79 -17.86 -4.10
CA VAL A 228 12.79 -19.11 -3.34
C VAL A 228 12.31 -18.87 -1.91
N GLU A 229 12.89 -17.87 -1.24
CA GLU A 229 12.58 -17.54 0.15
C GLU A 229 11.13 -17.07 0.29
N LEU A 230 10.68 -16.21 -0.63
CA LEU A 230 9.32 -15.68 -0.64
C LEU A 230 8.29 -16.78 -0.92
N SER A 231 8.56 -17.69 -1.87
CA SER A 231 7.69 -18.83 -2.17
C SER A 231 7.64 -19.84 -1.02
N ALA A 232 8.78 -20.16 -0.41
CA ALA A 232 8.86 -21.03 0.76
C ALA A 232 8.09 -20.45 1.96
N ARG A 233 8.17 -19.13 2.14
CA ARG A 233 7.41 -18.41 3.16
C ARG A 233 5.91 -18.49 2.91
N ALA A 234 5.47 -18.22 1.69
CA ALA A 234 4.05 -18.28 1.32
C ALA A 234 3.48 -19.69 1.53
N ALA A 235 4.24 -20.73 1.17
CA ALA A 235 3.88 -22.12 1.43
C ALA A 235 3.76 -22.42 2.93
N SER A 236 4.71 -21.93 3.75
CA SER A 236 4.68 -22.07 5.21
C SER A 236 3.49 -21.36 5.84
N LEU A 237 3.20 -20.11 5.43
CA LEU A 237 2.01 -19.36 5.86
C LEU A 237 0.73 -20.11 5.50
N LYS A 238 0.62 -20.60 4.25
CA LYS A 238 -0.54 -21.37 3.81
C LYS A 238 -0.72 -22.65 4.62
N ALA A 239 0.34 -23.41 4.84
CA ALA A 239 0.27 -24.62 5.66
C ALA A 239 -0.15 -24.33 7.11
N GLN A 240 0.42 -23.30 7.75
CA GLN A 240 0.05 -22.89 9.11
C GLN A 240 -1.37 -22.32 9.21
N SER A 241 -1.93 -21.83 8.11
CA SER A 241 -3.32 -21.38 8.07
C SER A 241 -4.32 -22.54 8.15
N LEU A 242 -3.90 -23.78 7.85
CA LEU A 242 -4.81 -24.93 7.81
C LEU A 242 -4.96 -25.62 9.18
N VAL A 243 -3.93 -25.54 10.02
CA VAL A 243 -3.94 -26.04 11.41
C VAL A 243 -4.62 -25.09 12.39
#